data_AF-A0A086LAP8-F1
#
_entry.id   AF-A0A086LAP8-F1
#
_cell.length_a   1.000
_cell.length_b   1.000
_cell.length_c   1.000
_cell.angle_alpha   90.00
_cell.angle_beta   90.00
_cell.angle_gamma   90.00
#
_symmetry.space_group_name_H-M   'P 1'
#
loop_
_entity.id
_entity.type
_entity.pdbx_description
1 polymer ?
#
loop_
_entity_poly.entity_id
_entity_poly.type
_entity_poly.pdbx_seq_one_letter_code
_entity_poly.pdbx_strand_id
1 'polypeptide(L)'
;MAVITGTDWDGRADYLEQKKKAFARFYFVSNQALLDILANGNDPIKVCYYLGDCFDGIKMLDFQKDPVHARVACGMFSKEDEYVPFGEDYHLEGPVETYLANLETHVRKQLHDVLEVAKINAENWEVDKPREEWLRDYCAQVALVASQIIWTDEVSRCFEELEGGSENAMKDYKRVYDDRIEKLIRQVQQDLPTDLRVKIITLITIDVHARDVVESFITKKLTEASAFQWQSQLRFYWAQKPGEEKKTCLVRMCDWSTTYMYEYVGNCGRLVITPLTDRCYITLTQALNLIMGGAPAGPAGTGKTETTKDLSRAIGLPVFVFNCSDQMNYLSMAQIFMGLAQSGAWGCFDEFNRISIEVLSVVSTQVKSILDAIKEGKKRFQFMDEEIHLIPTCGFFITMNPGYAGRTELPENLKALFRSCAMIIPDVLFICENMLMSEGFINARALAHKFVTLYSLCSALLSKALHYDWGLRAVKAVLRQAGSLKRADTAVDEEMLLMRALRDFNIAKITTD
;
A
#
# COMPACT_ATOMS: atom_id res chain seq x y z
N MET A 1 -35.13 -16.48 28.81
CA MET A 1 -34.25 -17.33 29.63
C MET A 1 -34.39 -18.76 29.15
N ALA A 2 -33.44 -19.21 28.32
CA ALA A 2 -33.27 -20.62 27.99
C ALA A 2 -31.86 -21.00 28.47
N VAL A 3 -31.78 -22.07 29.26
CA VAL A 3 -30.54 -22.60 29.84
C VAL A 3 -29.75 -23.25 28.70
N ILE A 4 -28.59 -22.68 28.36
CA ILE A 4 -27.67 -23.23 27.35
C ILE A 4 -26.73 -24.20 28.07
N THR A 5 -26.88 -25.50 27.81
CA THR A 5 -25.99 -26.56 28.27
C THR A 5 -24.75 -26.65 27.38
N GLY A 6 -23.60 -27.03 27.95
CA GLY A 6 -22.26 -26.95 27.35
C GLY A 6 -21.98 -27.74 26.05
N THR A 7 -22.97 -28.40 25.46
CA THR A 7 -22.85 -29.15 24.18
C THR A 7 -23.05 -28.30 22.92
N ASP A 8 -23.66 -27.11 23.02
CA ASP A 8 -23.89 -26.22 21.86
C ASP A 8 -22.65 -25.43 21.42
N TRP A 9 -21.61 -25.37 22.26
CA TRP A 9 -20.40 -24.58 21.99
C TRP A 9 -19.49 -25.22 20.94
N ASP A 10 -19.34 -26.55 20.97
CA ASP A 10 -18.49 -27.28 20.02
C ASP A 10 -19.08 -27.23 18.60
N GLY A 11 -20.39 -27.48 18.46
CA GLY A 11 -21.07 -27.38 17.16
C GLY A 11 -21.06 -25.98 16.55
N ARG A 12 -21.06 -24.93 17.40
CA ARG A 12 -20.95 -23.54 16.94
C ARG A 12 -19.54 -23.19 16.48
N ALA A 13 -18.52 -23.70 17.16
CA ALA A 13 -17.12 -23.50 16.77
C ALA A 13 -16.82 -24.17 15.42
N ASP A 14 -17.26 -25.42 15.25
CA ASP A 14 -17.10 -26.18 14.00
C ASP A 14 -17.81 -25.51 12.82
N TYR A 15 -19.03 -25.00 13.06
CA TYR A 15 -19.78 -24.24 12.05
C TYR A 15 -19.03 -22.98 11.60
N LEU A 16 -18.49 -22.18 12.53
CA LEU A 16 -17.72 -20.98 12.19
C LEU A 16 -16.45 -21.33 11.41
N GLU A 17 -15.76 -22.41 11.78
CA GLU A 17 -14.56 -22.85 11.09
C GLU A 17 -14.86 -23.29 9.66
N GLN A 18 -15.96 -23.99 9.44
CA GLN A 18 -16.42 -24.35 8.08
C GLN A 18 -16.68 -23.10 7.23
N LYS A 19 -17.28 -22.05 7.81
CA LYS A 19 -17.52 -20.78 7.10
C LYS A 19 -16.23 -20.02 6.80
N LYS A 20 -15.26 -20.03 7.72
CA LYS A 20 -13.92 -19.46 7.49
C LYS A 20 -13.18 -20.17 6.35
N LYS A 21 -13.31 -21.48 6.24
CA LYS A 21 -12.76 -22.26 5.12
C LYS A 21 -13.43 -21.94 3.78
N ALA A 22 -14.73 -21.64 3.78
CA ALA A 22 -15.45 -21.26 2.58
C ALA A 22 -15.09 -19.84 2.08
N PHE A 23 -14.81 -18.91 3.00
CA PHE A 23 -14.30 -17.58 2.69
C PHE A 23 -13.20 -17.16 3.67
N ALA A 24 -11.95 -17.31 3.24
CA ALA A 24 -10.76 -17.19 4.08
C ALA A 24 -10.59 -15.82 4.76
N ARG A 25 -11.25 -14.76 4.28
CA ARG A 25 -11.15 -13.44 4.92
C ARG A 25 -11.90 -13.37 6.25
N PHE A 26 -12.80 -14.33 6.51
CA PHE A 26 -13.44 -14.46 7.82
C PHE A 26 -12.47 -14.86 8.94
N TYR A 27 -11.23 -15.29 8.65
CA TYR A 27 -10.20 -15.44 9.67
C TYR A 27 -9.74 -14.10 10.27
N PHE A 28 -9.98 -12.98 9.58
CA PHE A 28 -9.50 -11.65 10.00
C PHE A 28 -10.56 -10.81 10.71
N VAL A 29 -11.81 -11.27 10.74
CA VAL A 29 -12.90 -10.61 11.47
C VAL A 29 -13.06 -11.25 12.85
N SER A 30 -13.57 -10.47 13.82
CA SER A 30 -13.87 -11.03 15.14
C SER A 30 -14.98 -12.10 15.05
N ASN A 31 -14.95 -13.10 15.92
CA ASN A 31 -16.01 -14.12 15.94
C ASN A 31 -17.42 -13.50 16.12
N GLN A 32 -17.54 -12.41 16.87
CA GLN A 32 -18.82 -11.70 17.05
C GLN A 32 -19.30 -11.05 15.75
N ALA A 33 -18.40 -10.40 15.01
CA ALA A 33 -18.70 -9.84 13.69
C ALA A 33 -19.08 -10.96 12.71
N LEU A 34 -18.32 -12.06 12.67
CA LEU A 34 -18.62 -13.21 11.82
C LEU A 34 -20.01 -13.78 12.08
N LEU A 35 -20.38 -13.93 13.34
CA LEU A 35 -21.72 -14.40 13.71
C LEU A 35 -22.82 -13.46 13.24
N ASP A 36 -22.60 -12.14 13.31
CA ASP A 36 -23.57 -11.15 12.84
C ASP A 36 -23.68 -11.14 11.30
N ILE A 37 -22.55 -11.27 10.60
CA ILE A 37 -22.51 -11.45 9.14
C ILE A 37 -23.31 -12.69 8.73
N LEU A 38 -23.09 -13.83 9.39
CA LEU A 38 -23.77 -15.09 9.08
C LEU A 38 -25.26 -15.04 9.43
N ALA A 39 -25.64 -14.40 10.54
CA ALA A 39 -27.04 -14.22 10.95
C ALA A 39 -27.81 -13.32 9.97
N ASN A 40 -27.14 -12.31 9.40
CA ASN A 40 -27.72 -11.37 8.44
C ASN A 40 -27.30 -11.65 7.00
N GLY A 41 -26.80 -12.84 6.66
CA GLY A 41 -26.31 -13.17 5.31
C GLY A 41 -27.38 -13.04 4.20
N ASN A 42 -28.66 -12.94 4.57
CA ASN A 42 -29.75 -12.68 3.64
C ASN A 42 -30.04 -11.19 3.39
N ASP A 43 -29.44 -10.29 4.18
CA ASP A 43 -29.60 -8.84 4.17
C ASP A 43 -28.25 -8.17 3.83
N PRO A 44 -27.94 -7.98 2.53
CA PRO A 44 -26.64 -7.48 2.10
C PRO A 44 -26.30 -6.09 2.64
N ILE A 45 -27.29 -5.26 2.94
CA ILE A 45 -27.08 -3.91 3.50
C ILE A 45 -26.43 -4.01 4.88
N LYS A 46 -26.89 -4.94 5.73
CA LYS A 46 -26.25 -5.18 7.03
C LYS A 46 -24.88 -5.80 6.90
N VAL A 47 -24.69 -6.72 5.96
CA VAL A 47 -23.37 -7.32 5.70
C VAL A 47 -22.37 -6.26 5.20
N CYS A 48 -22.83 -5.24 4.45
CA CYS A 48 -21.98 -4.12 4.01
C CYS A 48 -21.30 -3.38 5.18
N TYR A 49 -21.88 -3.37 6.38
CA TYR A 49 -21.25 -2.79 7.56
C TYR A 49 -19.88 -3.42 7.89
N TYR A 50 -19.69 -4.69 7.52
CA TYR A 50 -18.48 -5.47 7.78
C TYR A 50 -17.55 -5.61 6.55
N LEU A 51 -17.91 -5.05 5.39
CA LEU A 51 -17.08 -5.17 4.19
C LEU A 51 -15.69 -4.54 4.41
N GLY A 52 -15.61 -3.44 5.15
CA GLY A 52 -14.34 -2.80 5.48
C GLY A 52 -13.40 -3.66 6.32
N ASP A 53 -13.92 -4.65 7.05
CA ASP A 53 -13.09 -5.60 7.82
C ASP A 53 -12.61 -6.77 6.93
N CYS A 54 -13.37 -7.12 5.89
CA CYS A 54 -13.04 -8.19 4.97
C CYS A 54 -12.17 -7.73 3.78
N PHE A 55 -12.32 -6.49 3.35
CA PHE A 55 -11.66 -5.93 2.17
C PHE A 55 -10.84 -4.70 2.54
N ASP A 56 -9.65 -4.55 1.96
CA ASP A 56 -8.76 -3.42 2.28
C ASP A 56 -9.36 -2.11 1.77
N GLY A 57 -9.78 -2.04 0.50
CA GLY A 57 -10.29 -0.82 -0.12
C GLY A 57 -11.81 -0.64 -0.11
N ILE A 58 -12.63 -1.67 0.13
CA ILE A 58 -14.10 -1.61 -0.06
C ILE A 58 -14.79 -1.31 1.27
N LYS A 59 -15.69 -0.33 1.27
CA LYS A 59 -16.55 0.02 2.41
C LYS A 59 -18.00 -0.41 2.22
N MET A 60 -18.55 -0.19 1.02
CA MET A 60 -19.96 -0.46 0.73
C MET A 60 -20.16 -0.76 -0.77
N LEU A 61 -21.22 -1.49 -1.10
CA LEU A 61 -21.68 -1.70 -2.47
C LEU A 61 -22.83 -0.73 -2.81
N ASP A 62 -22.89 -0.31 -4.06
CA ASP A 62 -23.94 0.56 -4.58
C ASP A 62 -25.09 -0.25 -5.15
N PHE A 63 -26.24 -0.23 -4.46
CA PHE A 63 -27.45 -0.99 -4.83
C PHE A 63 -28.51 -0.12 -5.50
N GLN A 64 -28.15 1.02 -6.10
CA GLN A 64 -29.12 1.92 -6.74
C GLN A 64 -30.02 1.24 -7.78
N LYS A 65 -29.54 0.19 -8.45
CA LYS A 65 -30.33 -0.59 -9.42
C LYS A 65 -31.29 -1.61 -8.79
N ASP A 66 -31.12 -1.94 -7.51
CA ASP A 66 -32.01 -2.81 -6.73
C ASP A 66 -32.10 -2.31 -5.27
N PRO A 67 -32.72 -1.15 -5.03
CA PRO A 67 -32.73 -0.52 -3.71
C PRO A 67 -33.61 -1.26 -2.69
N VAL A 68 -34.49 -2.15 -3.16
CA VAL A 68 -35.44 -2.88 -2.30
C VAL A 68 -34.81 -4.15 -1.75
N HIS A 69 -34.15 -4.96 -2.60
CA HIS A 69 -33.58 -6.25 -2.17
C HIS A 69 -32.06 -6.18 -1.95
N ALA A 70 -31.39 -5.17 -2.49
CA ALA A 70 -29.93 -5.01 -2.42
C ALA A 70 -29.16 -6.25 -2.89
N ARG A 71 -29.66 -6.91 -3.94
CA ARG A 71 -29.05 -8.12 -4.52
C ARG A 71 -28.33 -7.86 -5.84
N VAL A 72 -28.42 -6.66 -6.39
CA VAL A 72 -27.70 -6.23 -7.59
C VAL A 72 -26.90 -4.97 -7.28
N ALA A 73 -25.58 -5.10 -7.26
CA ALA A 73 -24.67 -3.98 -7.06
C ALA A 73 -24.16 -3.46 -8.41
N CYS A 74 -24.24 -2.14 -8.64
CA CYS A 74 -23.75 -1.49 -9.86
C CYS A 74 -22.39 -0.78 -9.68
N GLY A 75 -21.84 -0.82 -8.48
CA GLY A 75 -20.56 -0.22 -8.15
C GLY A 75 -20.20 -0.43 -6.69
N MET A 76 -19.11 0.20 -6.27
CA MET A 76 -18.63 0.15 -4.89
C MET A 76 -18.10 1.52 -4.42
N PHE A 77 -18.13 1.72 -3.12
CA PHE A 77 -17.52 2.86 -2.44
C PHE A 77 -16.32 2.41 -1.62
N SER A 78 -15.25 3.18 -1.70
CA SER A 78 -14.04 2.95 -0.91
C SER A 78 -14.19 3.42 0.52
N LYS A 79 -13.20 3.09 1.37
CA LYS A 79 -13.11 3.63 2.74
C LYS A 79 -12.90 5.16 2.76
N GLU A 80 -12.33 5.69 1.69
CA GLU A 80 -12.13 7.12 1.45
C GLU A 80 -13.28 7.75 0.62
N ASP A 81 -14.39 7.04 0.48
CA ASP A 81 -15.60 7.46 -0.23
C ASP A 81 -15.40 7.70 -1.75
N GLU A 82 -14.35 7.12 -2.35
CA GLU A 82 -14.21 7.05 -3.82
C GLU A 82 -15.24 6.07 -4.40
N TYR A 83 -16.00 6.51 -5.40
CA TYR A 83 -16.94 5.67 -6.13
C TYR A 83 -16.26 4.98 -7.32
N VAL A 84 -16.49 3.68 -7.46
CA VAL A 84 -16.04 2.88 -8.60
C VAL A 84 -17.23 2.15 -9.21
N PRO A 85 -17.68 2.54 -10.42
CA PRO A 85 -18.76 1.84 -11.11
C PRO A 85 -18.28 0.47 -11.61
N PHE A 86 -19.18 -0.51 -11.67
CA PHE A 86 -18.93 -1.78 -12.34
C PHE A 86 -19.38 -1.70 -13.80
N GLY A 87 -18.53 -2.20 -14.71
CA GLY A 87 -18.90 -2.33 -16.13
C GLY A 87 -19.96 -3.41 -16.37
N GLU A 88 -20.05 -4.39 -15.47
CA GLU A 88 -21.08 -5.44 -15.43
C GLU A 88 -21.66 -5.46 -14.02
N ASP A 89 -22.99 -5.46 -13.87
CA ASP A 89 -23.60 -5.48 -12.54
C ASP A 89 -23.27 -6.78 -11.78
N TYR A 90 -23.07 -6.68 -10.47
CA TYR A 90 -22.75 -7.82 -9.62
C TYR A 90 -24.00 -8.35 -8.90
N HIS A 91 -24.32 -9.63 -9.13
CA HIS A 91 -25.45 -10.30 -8.51
C HIS A 91 -25.01 -11.08 -7.25
N LEU A 92 -25.61 -10.75 -6.10
CA LEU A 92 -25.29 -11.37 -4.82
C LEU A 92 -26.10 -12.66 -4.64
N GLU A 93 -25.60 -13.76 -5.21
CA GLU A 93 -26.26 -15.06 -5.21
C GLU A 93 -25.73 -16.02 -4.14
N GLY A 94 -26.65 -16.75 -3.51
CA GLY A 94 -26.32 -17.80 -2.55
C GLY A 94 -25.96 -17.29 -1.14
N PRO A 95 -25.30 -18.16 -0.34
CA PRO A 95 -24.83 -17.82 1.01
C PRO A 95 -23.80 -16.69 1.02
N VAL A 96 -23.65 -16.04 2.18
CA VAL A 96 -22.75 -14.87 2.36
C VAL A 96 -21.30 -15.15 2.02
N GLU A 97 -20.78 -16.30 2.43
CA GLU A 97 -19.43 -16.72 2.06
C GLU A 97 -19.23 -16.83 0.53
N THR A 98 -20.26 -17.27 -0.19
CA THR A 98 -20.19 -17.49 -1.64
C THR A 98 -20.24 -16.18 -2.39
N TYR A 99 -21.20 -15.30 -2.08
CA TYR A 99 -21.24 -14.01 -2.77
C TYR A 99 -20.10 -13.08 -2.36
N LEU A 100 -19.48 -13.23 -1.18
CA LEU A 100 -18.28 -12.44 -0.86
C LEU A 100 -17.05 -12.95 -1.59
N ALA A 101 -16.90 -14.27 -1.74
CA ALA A 101 -15.83 -14.86 -2.56
C ALA A 101 -15.97 -14.52 -4.05
N ASN A 102 -17.20 -14.54 -4.57
CA ASN A 102 -17.49 -14.14 -5.95
C ASN A 102 -17.30 -12.64 -6.18
N LEU A 103 -17.55 -11.80 -5.16
CA LEU A 103 -17.29 -10.36 -5.23
C LEU A 103 -15.80 -10.08 -5.43
N GLU A 104 -14.91 -10.79 -4.73
CA GLU A 104 -13.45 -10.68 -4.92
C GLU A 104 -13.06 -10.93 -6.38
N THR A 105 -13.61 -11.99 -6.98
CA THR A 105 -13.34 -12.35 -8.38
C THR A 105 -13.89 -11.30 -9.34
N HIS A 106 -15.10 -10.82 -9.08
CA HIS A 106 -15.75 -9.79 -9.87
C HIS A 106 -14.96 -8.48 -9.88
N VAL A 107 -14.59 -7.95 -8.70
CA VAL A 107 -13.85 -6.70 -8.58
C VAL A 107 -12.48 -6.78 -9.28
N ARG A 108 -11.77 -7.90 -9.14
CA ARG A 108 -10.49 -8.11 -9.85
C ARG A 108 -10.65 -8.05 -11.37
N LYS A 109 -11.68 -8.70 -11.91
CA LYS A 109 -12.01 -8.65 -13.35
C LYS A 109 -12.33 -7.22 -13.79
N GLN A 110 -13.18 -6.50 -13.04
CA GLN A 110 -13.54 -5.12 -13.36
C GLN A 110 -12.31 -4.20 -13.39
N LEU A 111 -11.45 -4.27 -12.36
CA LEU A 111 -10.23 -3.46 -12.31
C LEU A 111 -9.24 -3.80 -13.42
N HIS A 112 -9.13 -5.08 -13.79
CA HIS A 112 -8.33 -5.51 -14.93
C HIS A 112 -8.82 -4.88 -16.24
N ASP A 113 -10.11 -5.05 -16.55
CA ASP A 113 -10.68 -4.58 -17.82
C ASP A 113 -10.66 -3.05 -17.91
N VAL A 114 -10.93 -2.34 -16.79
CA VAL A 114 -10.83 -0.87 -16.74
C VAL A 114 -9.37 -0.41 -16.85
N LEU A 115 -8.40 -1.13 -16.28
CA LEU A 115 -6.97 -0.80 -16.42
C LEU A 115 -6.49 -0.92 -17.87
N GLU A 116 -6.94 -1.94 -18.60
CA GLU A 116 -6.61 -2.11 -20.03
C GLU A 116 -7.05 -0.89 -20.84
N VAL A 117 -8.30 -0.45 -20.66
CA VAL A 117 -8.85 0.75 -21.33
C VAL A 117 -8.11 2.01 -20.89
N ALA A 118 -7.88 2.18 -19.58
CA ALA A 118 -7.18 3.35 -19.04
C ALA A 118 -5.79 3.51 -19.64
N LYS A 119 -5.03 2.41 -19.71
CA LYS A 119 -3.68 2.38 -20.27
C LYS A 119 -3.68 2.76 -21.76
N ILE A 120 -4.62 2.23 -22.56
CA ILE A 120 -4.73 2.58 -23.99
C ILE A 120 -4.98 4.08 -24.16
N ASN A 121 -5.91 4.62 -23.37
CA ASN A 121 -6.21 6.06 -23.42
C ASN A 121 -5.04 6.92 -22.92
N ALA A 122 -4.22 6.41 -22.00
CA ALA A 122 -3.05 7.11 -21.49
C ALA A 122 -1.93 7.30 -22.54
N GLU A 123 -1.87 6.47 -23.57
CA GLU A 123 -0.90 6.64 -24.68
C GLU A 123 -1.16 7.92 -25.49
N ASN A 124 -2.36 8.50 -25.37
CA ASN A 124 -2.80 9.68 -26.14
C ASN A 124 -2.83 10.98 -25.32
N TRP A 125 -2.13 11.05 -24.17
CA TRP A 125 -2.13 12.26 -23.33
C TRP A 125 -1.72 13.54 -24.04
N GLU A 126 -0.82 13.44 -25.03
CA GLU A 126 -0.30 14.59 -25.77
C GLU A 126 -1.17 14.97 -26.99
N VAL A 127 -2.13 14.12 -27.38
CA VAL A 127 -2.87 14.26 -28.64
C VAL A 127 -4.37 14.45 -28.43
N ASP A 128 -4.97 13.74 -27.47
CA ASP A 128 -6.41 13.71 -27.26
C ASP A 128 -6.80 14.38 -25.93
N LYS A 129 -6.56 13.69 -24.81
CA LYS A 129 -6.96 14.15 -23.48
C LYS A 129 -5.75 14.28 -22.55
N PRO A 130 -5.38 15.51 -22.11
CA PRO A 130 -4.28 15.74 -21.20
C PRO A 130 -4.37 14.90 -19.93
N ARG A 131 -3.22 14.49 -19.39
CA ARG A 131 -3.14 13.59 -18.23
C ARG A 131 -3.95 14.08 -17.02
N GLU A 132 -3.91 15.38 -16.74
CA GLU A 132 -4.61 16.05 -15.64
C GLU A 132 -6.15 16.02 -15.78
N GLU A 133 -6.66 15.80 -16.99
CA GLU A 133 -8.08 15.60 -17.26
C GLU A 133 -8.42 14.11 -17.35
N TRP A 134 -7.58 13.32 -18.01
CA TRP A 134 -7.72 11.86 -18.17
C TRP A 134 -7.85 11.14 -16.82
N LEU A 135 -7.08 11.56 -15.81
CA LEU A 135 -7.12 10.93 -14.47
C LEU A 135 -8.49 11.00 -13.79
N ARG A 136 -9.39 11.88 -14.25
CA ARG A 136 -10.73 12.06 -13.70
C ARG A 136 -11.69 10.95 -14.12
N ASP A 137 -11.39 10.26 -15.22
CA ASP A 137 -12.25 9.21 -15.79
C ASP A 137 -12.09 7.87 -15.08
N TYR A 138 -11.03 7.71 -14.28
CA TYR A 138 -10.65 6.45 -13.64
C TYR A 138 -10.51 6.59 -12.14
N CYS A 139 -10.72 5.52 -11.39
CA CYS A 139 -10.42 5.49 -9.96
C CYS A 139 -8.91 5.67 -9.72
N ALA A 140 -8.54 6.09 -8.50
CA ALA A 140 -7.17 6.48 -8.17
C ALA A 140 -6.17 5.35 -8.41
N GLN A 141 -6.55 4.13 -8.04
CA GLN A 141 -5.72 2.93 -8.23
C GLN A 141 -5.44 2.66 -9.71
N VAL A 142 -6.46 2.70 -10.57
CA VAL A 142 -6.29 2.46 -12.02
C VAL A 142 -5.46 3.57 -12.65
N ALA A 143 -5.76 4.84 -12.35
CA ALA A 143 -5.01 5.97 -12.87
C ALA A 143 -3.52 5.89 -12.50
N LEU A 144 -3.21 5.47 -11.27
CA LEU A 144 -1.85 5.28 -10.78
C LEU A 144 -1.13 4.15 -11.52
N VAL A 145 -1.73 2.95 -11.58
CA VAL A 145 -1.08 1.79 -12.22
C VAL A 145 -0.88 2.02 -13.71
N ALA A 146 -1.87 2.57 -14.41
CA ALA A 146 -1.71 2.94 -15.81
C ALA A 146 -0.58 3.97 -16.01
N SER A 147 -0.48 4.98 -15.14
CA SER A 147 0.64 5.94 -15.18
C SER A 147 2.00 5.26 -14.98
N GLN A 148 2.09 4.27 -14.08
CA GLN A 148 3.34 3.53 -13.85
C GLN A 148 3.72 2.60 -15.01
N ILE A 149 2.73 2.05 -15.72
CA ILE A 149 2.96 1.29 -16.97
C ILE A 149 3.53 2.23 -18.04
N ILE A 150 2.90 3.40 -18.25
CA ILE A 150 3.37 4.39 -19.23
C ILE A 150 4.78 4.87 -18.89
N TRP A 151 5.05 5.20 -17.62
CA TRP A 151 6.40 5.57 -17.19
C TRP A 151 7.43 4.47 -17.46
N THR A 152 7.08 3.20 -17.19
CA THR A 152 7.98 2.07 -17.44
C THR A 152 8.29 1.93 -18.94
N ASP A 153 7.28 2.07 -19.80
CA ASP A 153 7.41 1.99 -21.26
C ASP A 153 8.23 3.17 -21.81
N GLU A 154 7.91 4.40 -21.44
CA GLU A 154 8.62 5.61 -21.90
C GLU A 154 10.10 5.60 -21.47
N VAL A 155 10.42 5.19 -20.23
CA VAL A 155 11.82 5.05 -19.78
C VAL A 155 12.54 3.91 -20.52
N SER A 156 11.86 2.80 -20.78
CA SER A 156 12.41 1.70 -21.59
C SER A 156 12.74 2.16 -23.01
N ARG A 157 11.86 2.92 -23.67
CA ARG A 157 12.12 3.52 -24.99
C ARG A 157 13.29 4.50 -24.95
N CYS A 158 13.43 5.28 -23.89
CA CYS A 158 14.60 6.16 -23.73
C CYS A 158 15.93 5.38 -23.69
N PHE A 159 15.96 4.17 -23.10
CA PHE A 159 17.14 3.31 -23.17
C PHE A 159 17.40 2.79 -24.58
N GLU A 160 16.36 2.38 -25.31
CA GLU A 160 16.49 1.95 -26.72
C GLU A 160 17.02 3.09 -27.61
N GLU A 161 16.54 4.32 -27.41
CA GLU A 161 17.03 5.51 -28.12
C GLU A 161 18.48 5.86 -27.77
N LEU A 162 18.88 5.70 -26.51
CA LEU A 162 20.27 5.89 -26.07
C LEU A 162 21.20 4.87 -26.73
N GLU A 163 20.81 3.61 -26.78
CA GLU A 163 21.53 2.54 -27.50
C GLU A 163 21.60 2.84 -29.01
N GLY A 164 20.55 3.44 -29.57
CA GLY A 164 20.48 3.94 -30.95
C GLY A 164 21.30 5.22 -31.23
N GLY A 165 21.93 5.82 -30.21
CA GLY A 165 22.81 7.00 -30.34
C GLY A 165 22.17 8.35 -30.00
N SER A 166 20.93 8.39 -29.49
CA SER A 166 20.26 9.61 -29.03
C SER A 166 20.69 9.98 -27.61
N GLU A 167 21.83 10.68 -27.47
CA GLU A 167 22.43 11.00 -26.16
C GLU A 167 21.55 11.87 -25.23
N ASN A 168 20.50 12.52 -25.77
CA ASN A 168 19.62 13.39 -25.01
C ASN A 168 18.27 12.79 -24.65
N ALA A 169 17.95 11.56 -25.09
CA ALA A 169 16.63 10.94 -24.90
C ALA A 169 16.10 11.05 -23.47
N MET A 170 16.89 10.63 -22.47
CA MET A 170 16.52 10.73 -21.05
C MET A 170 16.32 12.17 -20.55
N LYS A 171 17.12 13.13 -21.05
CA LYS A 171 17.00 14.55 -20.65
C LYS A 171 15.75 15.18 -21.22
N ASP A 172 15.43 14.86 -22.47
CA ASP A 172 14.23 15.36 -23.15
C ASP A 172 12.97 14.75 -22.52
N TYR A 173 13.00 13.45 -22.23
CA TYR A 173 11.92 12.81 -21.46
C TYR A 173 11.73 13.42 -20.07
N LYS A 174 12.82 13.70 -19.33
CA LYS A 174 12.71 14.37 -18.02
C LYS A 174 11.98 15.71 -18.13
N ARG A 175 12.23 16.52 -19.18
CA ARG A 175 11.53 17.81 -19.37
C ARG A 175 10.03 17.64 -19.56
N VAL A 176 9.63 16.65 -20.37
CA VAL A 176 8.21 16.30 -20.56
C VAL A 176 7.59 15.86 -19.23
N TYR A 177 8.31 15.04 -18.47
CA TYR A 177 7.83 14.53 -17.19
C TYR A 177 7.71 15.62 -16.11
N ASP A 178 8.67 16.56 -16.06
CA ASP A 178 8.61 17.74 -15.19
C ASP A 178 7.37 18.61 -15.49
N ASP A 179 7.05 18.85 -16.78
CA ASP A 179 5.85 19.59 -17.20
C ASP A 179 4.56 18.87 -16.76
N ARG A 180 4.48 17.55 -16.93
CA ARG A 180 3.35 16.74 -16.45
C ARG A 180 3.16 16.85 -14.93
N ILE A 181 4.24 16.83 -14.14
CA ILE A 181 4.18 17.02 -12.69
C ILE A 181 3.69 18.43 -12.35
N GLU A 182 4.22 19.46 -13.02
CA GLU A 182 3.83 20.84 -12.77
C GLU A 182 2.34 21.08 -13.03
N LYS A 183 1.79 20.51 -14.11
CA LYS A 183 0.35 20.54 -14.41
C LYS A 183 -0.49 19.93 -13.28
N LEU A 184 -0.06 18.79 -12.71
CA LEU A 184 -0.75 18.19 -11.56
C LEU A 184 -0.67 19.06 -10.30
N ILE A 185 0.48 19.67 -10.00
CA ILE A 185 0.64 20.60 -8.86
C ILE A 185 -0.31 21.80 -9.02
N ARG A 186 -0.43 22.34 -10.23
CA ARG A 186 -1.36 23.44 -10.53
C ARG A 186 -2.82 23.03 -10.32
N GLN A 187 -3.20 21.78 -10.61
CA GLN A 187 -4.53 21.28 -10.28
C GLN A 187 -4.78 21.26 -8.76
N VAL A 188 -3.79 20.87 -7.94
CA VAL A 188 -3.93 20.88 -6.47
C VAL A 188 -4.20 22.29 -5.92
N GLN A 189 -3.73 23.34 -6.58
CA GLN A 189 -4.01 24.71 -6.17
C GLN A 189 -5.46 25.15 -6.43
N GLN A 190 -6.22 24.39 -7.24
CA GLN A 190 -7.62 24.66 -7.54
C GLN A 190 -8.55 24.11 -6.46
N ASP A 191 -9.79 24.60 -6.47
CA ASP A 191 -10.86 23.99 -5.70
C ASP A 191 -11.26 22.66 -6.35
N LEU A 192 -11.16 21.59 -5.57
CA LEU A 192 -11.31 20.21 -6.03
C LEU A 192 -12.00 19.41 -4.93
N PRO A 193 -12.87 18.45 -5.32
CA PRO A 193 -13.37 17.41 -4.42
C PRO A 193 -12.22 16.70 -3.67
N THR A 194 -12.48 16.30 -2.43
CA THR A 194 -11.48 15.68 -1.56
C THR A 194 -10.88 14.41 -2.17
N ASP A 195 -11.71 13.54 -2.75
CA ASP A 195 -11.31 12.30 -3.40
C ASP A 195 -10.35 12.57 -4.58
N LEU A 196 -10.71 13.51 -5.45
CA LEU A 196 -9.88 13.88 -6.59
C LEU A 196 -8.57 14.52 -6.14
N ARG A 197 -8.59 15.34 -5.09
CA ARG A 197 -7.39 15.93 -4.53
C ARG A 197 -6.42 14.87 -3.99
N VAL A 198 -6.93 13.89 -3.23
CA VAL A 198 -6.12 12.77 -2.72
C VAL A 198 -5.56 11.93 -3.87
N LYS A 199 -6.32 11.72 -4.95
CA LYS A 199 -5.86 11.04 -6.17
C LYS A 199 -4.70 11.77 -6.84
N ILE A 200 -4.80 13.09 -7.01
CA ILE A 200 -3.74 13.90 -7.62
C ILE A 200 -2.49 13.93 -6.73
N ILE A 201 -2.66 14.09 -5.42
CA ILE A 201 -1.55 13.99 -4.44
C ILE A 201 -0.85 12.63 -4.53
N THR A 202 -1.62 11.56 -4.67
CA THR A 202 -1.11 10.20 -4.83
C THR A 202 -0.23 10.07 -6.08
N LEU A 203 -0.69 10.60 -7.23
CA LEU A 203 0.08 10.62 -8.47
C LEU A 203 1.36 11.45 -8.33
N ILE A 204 1.26 12.68 -7.80
CA ILE A 204 2.43 13.54 -7.57
C ILE A 204 3.48 12.84 -6.69
N THR A 205 3.03 12.14 -5.64
CA THR A 205 3.93 11.44 -4.72
C THR A 205 4.82 10.43 -5.43
N ILE A 206 4.23 9.64 -6.34
CA ILE A 206 4.95 8.61 -7.09
C ILE A 206 5.73 9.22 -8.26
N ASP A 207 5.17 10.21 -8.95
CA ASP A 207 5.83 10.88 -10.07
C ASP A 207 7.10 11.63 -9.62
N VAL A 208 7.09 12.27 -8.45
CA VAL A 208 8.29 12.92 -7.88
C VAL A 208 9.43 11.91 -7.73
N HIS A 209 9.15 10.72 -7.18
CA HIS A 209 10.14 9.66 -7.08
C HIS A 209 10.61 9.20 -8.47
N ALA A 210 9.67 8.96 -9.39
CA ALA A 210 9.96 8.52 -10.75
C ALA A 210 10.86 9.51 -11.53
N ARG A 211 10.61 10.81 -11.38
CA ARG A 211 11.46 11.89 -11.91
C ARG A 211 12.85 11.86 -11.29
N ASP A 212 12.97 11.74 -9.98
CA ASP A 212 14.26 11.75 -9.28
C ASP A 212 15.12 10.54 -9.68
N VAL A 213 14.47 9.40 -9.95
CA VAL A 213 15.11 8.20 -10.54
C VAL A 213 15.67 8.50 -11.92
N VAL A 214 14.89 9.13 -12.82
CA VAL A 214 15.34 9.56 -14.15
C VAL A 214 16.49 10.58 -14.05
N GLU A 215 16.41 11.55 -13.14
CA GLU A 215 17.49 12.51 -12.88
C GLU A 215 18.79 11.80 -12.45
N SER A 216 18.67 10.80 -11.58
CA SER A 216 19.78 9.93 -11.18
C SER A 216 20.37 9.16 -12.37
N PHE A 217 19.56 8.69 -13.32
CA PHE A 217 20.06 8.02 -14.53
C PHE A 217 20.89 8.96 -15.40
N ILE A 218 20.42 10.20 -15.57
CA ILE A 218 21.15 11.24 -16.32
C ILE A 218 22.48 11.58 -15.64
N THR A 219 22.46 11.80 -14.32
CA THR A 219 23.68 12.16 -13.57
C THR A 219 24.71 11.04 -13.58
N LYS A 220 24.26 9.79 -13.47
CA LYS A 220 25.13 8.60 -13.51
C LYS A 220 25.45 8.11 -14.93
N LYS A 221 24.91 8.77 -15.97
CA LYS A 221 25.10 8.43 -17.38
C LYS A 221 24.77 6.97 -17.70
N LEU A 222 23.61 6.50 -17.25
CA LEU A 222 23.15 5.15 -17.60
C LEU A 222 22.77 5.08 -19.07
N THR A 223 23.24 4.04 -19.76
CA THR A 223 23.03 3.84 -21.20
C THR A 223 22.24 2.59 -21.54
N GLU A 224 22.09 1.65 -20.60
CA GLU A 224 21.49 0.34 -20.86
C GLU A 224 20.39 0.00 -19.87
N ALA A 225 19.34 -0.66 -20.34
CA ALA A 225 18.28 -1.17 -19.48
C ALA A 225 18.74 -2.33 -18.57
N SER A 226 19.90 -2.94 -18.82
CA SER A 226 20.51 -3.97 -17.97
C SER A 226 21.00 -3.41 -16.62
N ALA A 227 21.16 -2.08 -16.51
CA ALA A 227 21.76 -1.42 -15.36
C ALA A 227 20.97 -1.67 -14.07
N PHE A 228 21.69 -2.00 -12.99
CA PHE A 228 21.09 -2.32 -11.69
C PHE A 228 20.17 -1.19 -11.19
N GLN A 229 20.51 0.07 -11.39
CA GLN A 229 19.71 1.20 -10.91
C GLN A 229 18.33 1.28 -11.58
N TRP A 230 18.19 0.77 -12.81
CA TRP A 230 16.88 0.59 -13.46
C TRP A 230 16.19 -0.69 -12.99
N GLN A 231 16.95 -1.79 -12.95
CA GLN A 231 16.41 -3.09 -12.51
C GLN A 231 15.91 -3.06 -11.07
N SER A 232 16.51 -2.25 -10.21
CA SER A 232 16.14 -2.07 -8.81
C SER A 232 14.87 -1.24 -8.61
N GLN A 233 14.27 -0.68 -9.66
CA GLN A 233 13.01 0.03 -9.57
C GLN A 233 11.83 -0.94 -9.70
N LEU A 234 10.71 -0.62 -9.04
CA LEU A 234 9.46 -1.33 -9.23
C LEU A 234 8.84 -0.92 -10.57
N ARG A 235 8.76 -1.87 -11.50
CA ARG A 235 8.39 -1.62 -12.90
C ARG A 235 7.15 -2.40 -13.30
N PHE A 236 6.34 -1.83 -14.18
CA PHE A 236 5.02 -2.33 -14.54
C PHE A 236 4.93 -2.56 -16.04
N TYR A 237 4.65 -3.78 -16.45
CA TYR A 237 4.63 -4.20 -17.85
C TYR A 237 3.27 -4.75 -18.24
N TRP A 238 2.65 -4.20 -19.28
CA TRP A 238 1.44 -4.79 -19.86
C TRP A 238 1.84 -5.88 -20.86
N ALA A 239 1.82 -7.13 -20.42
CA ALA A 239 2.39 -8.24 -21.18
C ALA A 239 1.49 -9.47 -21.16
N GLN A 240 1.60 -10.28 -22.22
CA GLN A 240 0.94 -11.58 -22.29
C GLN A 240 1.84 -12.62 -21.62
N LYS A 241 1.27 -13.44 -20.73
CA LYS A 241 2.00 -14.57 -20.16
C LYS A 241 1.89 -15.80 -21.07
N PRO A 242 2.90 -16.70 -21.02
CA PRO A 242 2.80 -17.97 -21.73
C PRO A 242 1.54 -18.75 -21.33
N GLY A 243 0.70 -19.08 -22.31
CA GLY A 243 -0.52 -19.86 -22.11
C GLY A 243 -1.75 -19.07 -21.67
N GLU A 244 -1.67 -17.74 -21.53
CA GLU A 244 -2.83 -16.88 -21.25
C GLU A 244 -3.27 -16.13 -22.53
N GLU A 245 -4.58 -16.04 -22.77
CA GLU A 245 -5.13 -15.35 -23.95
C GLU A 245 -5.09 -13.82 -23.82
N LYS A 246 -5.33 -13.30 -22.62
CA LYS A 246 -5.33 -11.86 -22.33
C LYS A 246 -3.96 -11.41 -21.82
N LYS A 247 -3.60 -10.16 -22.15
CA LYS A 247 -2.48 -9.45 -21.50
C LYS A 247 -2.87 -9.10 -20.08
N THR A 248 -1.88 -8.95 -19.21
CA THR A 248 -2.07 -8.51 -17.84
C THR A 248 -0.88 -7.66 -17.39
N CYS A 249 -1.05 -6.89 -16.31
CA CYS A 249 0.04 -6.15 -15.70
C CYS A 249 0.98 -7.08 -14.92
N LEU A 250 2.25 -7.12 -15.32
CA LEU A 250 3.34 -7.77 -14.60
C LEU A 250 4.13 -6.72 -13.82
N VAL A 251 4.41 -7.01 -12.56
CA VAL A 251 5.24 -6.18 -11.70
C VAL A 251 6.60 -6.84 -11.55
N ARG A 252 7.68 -6.09 -11.77
CA ARG A 252 9.06 -6.58 -11.67
C ARG A 252 9.93 -5.67 -10.82
N MET A 253 10.80 -6.27 -10.02
CA MET A 253 11.82 -5.58 -9.25
C MET A 253 13.02 -6.52 -9.06
N CYS A 254 14.19 -6.13 -9.57
CA CYS A 254 15.34 -7.02 -9.74
C CYS A 254 14.89 -8.32 -10.44
N ASP A 255 15.23 -9.47 -9.87
CA ASP A 255 14.85 -10.80 -10.38
C ASP A 255 13.43 -11.23 -9.97
N TRP A 256 12.80 -10.50 -9.05
CA TRP A 256 11.45 -10.81 -8.62
C TRP A 256 10.42 -10.32 -9.64
N SER A 257 9.51 -11.21 -10.03
CA SER A 257 8.40 -10.92 -10.94
C SER A 257 7.12 -11.52 -10.41
N THR A 258 6.03 -10.76 -10.48
CA THR A 258 4.69 -11.22 -10.13
C THR A 258 3.64 -10.60 -11.05
N THR A 259 2.41 -11.07 -10.96
CA THR A 259 1.26 -10.43 -11.60
C THR A 259 0.73 -9.36 -10.66
N TYR A 260 0.26 -8.23 -11.19
CA TYR A 260 -0.56 -7.33 -10.40
C TYR A 260 -1.84 -8.06 -9.98
N MET A 261 -2.23 -8.02 -8.70
CA MET A 261 -3.28 -8.89 -8.17
C MET A 261 -4.70 -8.32 -8.26
N TYR A 262 -4.82 -7.05 -8.67
CA TYR A 262 -6.11 -6.37 -8.90
C TYR A 262 -7.05 -6.34 -7.69
N GLU A 263 -6.55 -6.51 -6.46
CA GLU A 263 -7.34 -6.19 -5.26
C GLU A 263 -7.58 -4.68 -5.21
N TYR A 264 -8.82 -4.26 -4.96
CA TYR A 264 -9.11 -2.84 -4.75
C TYR A 264 -8.56 -2.38 -3.40
N VAL A 265 -7.62 -1.43 -3.42
CA VAL A 265 -6.94 -0.90 -2.23
C VAL A 265 -7.44 0.50 -1.80
N GLY A 266 -8.40 1.05 -2.52
CA GLY A 266 -8.97 2.37 -2.22
C GLY A 266 -8.08 3.55 -2.64
N ASN A 267 -8.56 4.76 -2.34
CA ASN A 267 -7.85 6.02 -2.60
C ASN A 267 -7.06 6.45 -1.37
N CYS A 268 -6.27 5.52 -0.83
CA CYS A 268 -5.67 5.62 0.51
C CYS A 268 -4.29 6.31 0.55
N GLY A 269 -3.88 6.96 -0.54
CA GLY A 269 -2.57 7.61 -0.66
C GLY A 269 -1.40 6.64 -0.87
N ARG A 270 -0.23 7.22 -1.13
CA ARG A 270 1.04 6.49 -1.24
C ARG A 270 2.06 7.01 -0.24
N LEU A 271 2.95 6.13 0.22
CA LEU A 271 4.09 6.54 1.04
C LEU A 271 5.09 7.28 0.15
N VAL A 272 5.64 8.39 0.65
CA VAL A 272 6.77 9.05 -0.01
C VAL A 272 7.96 8.08 -0.04
N ILE A 273 8.41 7.76 -1.25
CA ILE A 273 9.52 6.85 -1.47
C ILE A 273 10.84 7.60 -1.27
N THR A 274 11.72 7.03 -0.47
CA THR A 274 13.07 7.52 -0.14
C THR A 274 14.10 6.42 -0.40
N PRO A 275 15.41 6.74 -0.45
CA PRO A 275 16.45 5.71 -0.57
C PRO A 275 16.44 4.65 0.55
N LEU A 276 15.83 4.95 1.71
CA LEU A 276 15.63 3.96 2.77
C LEU A 276 14.52 2.96 2.39
N THR A 277 13.37 3.47 1.94
CA THR A 277 12.22 2.63 1.59
C THR A 277 12.46 1.86 0.29
N ASP A 278 13.21 2.40 -0.68
CA ASP A 278 13.64 1.68 -1.88
C ASP A 278 14.45 0.43 -1.53
N ARG A 279 15.45 0.59 -0.65
CA ARG A 279 16.25 -0.55 -0.17
C ARG A 279 15.38 -1.57 0.57
N CYS A 280 14.37 -1.10 1.29
CA CYS A 280 13.40 -1.97 1.93
C CYS A 280 12.59 -2.74 0.90
N TYR A 281 12.04 -2.08 -0.13
CA TYR A 281 11.33 -2.71 -1.24
C TYR A 281 12.19 -3.80 -1.90
N ILE A 282 13.44 -3.49 -2.27
CA ILE A 282 14.38 -4.48 -2.86
C ILE A 282 14.56 -5.68 -1.93
N THR A 283 14.73 -5.42 -0.62
CA THR A 283 14.95 -6.49 0.37
C THR A 283 13.72 -7.38 0.51
N LEU A 284 12.53 -6.78 0.55
CA LEU A 284 11.26 -7.48 0.70
C LEU A 284 10.91 -8.29 -0.55
N THR A 285 11.07 -7.73 -1.76
CA THR A 285 10.84 -8.46 -3.01
C THR A 285 11.84 -9.60 -3.20
N GLN A 286 13.11 -9.41 -2.81
CA GLN A 286 14.08 -10.50 -2.82
C GLN A 286 13.73 -11.59 -1.80
N ALA A 287 13.17 -11.23 -0.63
CA ALA A 287 12.69 -12.21 0.34
C ALA A 287 11.56 -13.07 -0.25
N LEU A 288 10.60 -12.44 -0.94
CA LEU A 288 9.53 -13.14 -1.65
C LEU A 288 10.06 -14.05 -2.75
N ASN A 289 11.05 -13.60 -3.52
CA ASN A 289 11.71 -14.41 -4.55
C ASN A 289 12.37 -15.68 -3.97
N LEU A 290 12.86 -15.60 -2.74
CA LEU A 290 13.47 -16.72 -2.01
C LEU A 290 12.46 -17.53 -1.18
N ILE A 291 11.17 -17.17 -1.25
CA ILE A 291 10.08 -17.77 -0.46
C ILE A 291 10.44 -17.70 1.04
N MET A 292 10.71 -16.49 1.49
CA MET A 292 11.01 -16.11 2.87
C MET A 292 10.11 -14.94 3.30
N GLY A 293 9.94 -14.77 4.60
CA GLY A 293 9.32 -13.57 5.15
C GLY A 293 10.24 -12.35 5.12
N GLY A 294 9.68 -11.16 5.33
CA GLY A 294 10.45 -9.91 5.47
C GLY A 294 10.48 -9.42 6.92
N ALA A 295 11.62 -8.90 7.37
CA ALA A 295 11.79 -8.37 8.73
C ALA A 295 12.38 -6.94 8.78
N PRO A 296 11.60 -5.89 8.41
CA PRO A 296 12.02 -4.51 8.66
C PRO A 296 12.21 -4.24 10.16
N ALA A 297 13.39 -3.72 10.55
CA ALA A 297 13.76 -3.49 11.93
C ALA A 297 14.44 -2.13 12.11
N GLY A 298 14.08 -1.41 13.18
CA GLY A 298 14.65 -0.09 13.48
C GLY A 298 13.79 0.73 14.45
N PRO A 299 14.17 1.97 14.78
CA PRO A 299 13.43 2.81 15.72
C PRO A 299 11.96 3.06 15.34
N ALA A 300 11.15 3.49 16.31
CA ALA A 300 9.78 3.92 16.04
C ALA A 300 9.75 5.12 15.08
N GLY A 301 8.75 5.18 14.20
CA GLY A 301 8.56 6.30 13.27
C GLY A 301 9.43 6.27 12.00
N THR A 302 10.20 5.20 11.76
CA THR A 302 11.05 5.06 10.55
C THR A 302 10.35 4.48 9.33
N GLY A 303 9.03 4.23 9.41
CA GLY A 303 8.21 3.82 8.26
C GLY A 303 8.07 2.32 8.02
N LYS A 304 8.61 1.44 8.89
CA LYS A 304 8.59 -0.04 8.74
C LYS A 304 7.26 -0.62 8.22
N THR A 305 6.19 -0.41 8.98
CA THR A 305 4.85 -0.95 8.69
C THR A 305 4.25 -0.31 7.45
N GLU A 306 4.41 1.00 7.30
CA GLU A 306 3.90 1.73 6.14
C GLU A 306 4.62 1.32 4.84
N THR A 307 5.91 1.00 4.89
CA THR A 307 6.66 0.51 3.71
C THR A 307 6.15 -0.87 3.27
N THR A 308 5.89 -1.79 4.19
CA THR A 308 5.27 -3.09 3.86
C THR A 308 3.88 -2.90 3.25
N LYS A 309 3.05 -2.03 3.84
CA LYS A 309 1.71 -1.74 3.31
C LYS A 309 1.77 -1.11 1.92
N ASP A 310 2.65 -0.13 1.75
CA ASP A 310 2.81 0.57 0.47
C ASP A 310 3.25 -0.39 -0.64
N LEU A 311 4.15 -1.34 -0.34
CA LEU A 311 4.57 -2.36 -1.30
C LEU A 311 3.40 -3.29 -1.68
N SER A 312 2.61 -3.76 -0.70
CA SER A 312 1.44 -4.61 -0.98
C SER A 312 0.41 -3.91 -1.87
N ARG A 313 0.17 -2.62 -1.63
CA ARG A 313 -0.72 -1.79 -2.45
C ARG A 313 -0.16 -1.59 -3.85
N ALA A 314 1.16 -1.49 -4.00
CA ALA A 314 1.82 -1.33 -5.30
C ALA A 314 1.62 -2.55 -6.20
N ILE A 315 1.38 -3.72 -5.62
CA ILE A 315 1.08 -4.96 -6.35
C ILE A 315 -0.41 -5.31 -6.35
N GLY A 316 -1.26 -4.45 -5.78
CA GLY A 316 -2.71 -4.63 -5.70
C GLY A 316 -3.09 -5.86 -4.88
N LEU A 317 -2.44 -6.08 -3.74
CA LEU A 317 -2.63 -7.26 -2.87
C LEU A 317 -3.03 -6.81 -1.46
N PRO A 318 -4.01 -7.46 -0.80
CA PRO A 318 -4.45 -7.06 0.53
C PRO A 318 -3.39 -7.34 1.60
N VAL A 319 -3.24 -6.42 2.55
CA VAL A 319 -2.37 -6.57 3.71
C VAL A 319 -3.15 -6.40 5.02
N PHE A 320 -3.03 -7.39 5.90
CA PHE A 320 -3.61 -7.34 7.24
C PHE A 320 -2.52 -7.02 8.25
N VAL A 321 -2.71 -5.94 9.01
CA VAL A 321 -1.75 -5.50 10.03
C VAL A 321 -2.21 -5.97 11.39
N PHE A 322 -1.38 -6.75 12.07
CA PHE A 322 -1.64 -7.28 13.40
C PHE A 322 -0.69 -6.63 14.40
N ASN A 323 -1.23 -5.93 15.40
CA ASN A 323 -0.41 -5.38 16.48
C ASN A 323 -0.14 -6.47 17.52
N CYS A 324 1.11 -6.91 17.63
CA CYS A 324 1.48 -8.01 18.50
C CYS A 324 1.62 -7.58 19.97
N SER A 325 1.19 -8.47 20.86
CA SER A 325 1.31 -8.32 22.30
C SER A 325 1.82 -9.61 22.94
N ASP A 326 2.17 -9.53 24.22
CA ASP A 326 2.55 -10.64 25.08
C ASP A 326 1.39 -11.61 25.37
N GLN A 327 0.15 -11.21 25.09
CA GLN A 327 -1.07 -12.01 25.27
C GLN A 327 -1.39 -12.90 24.05
N MET A 328 -0.66 -12.75 22.93
CA MET A 328 -0.88 -13.59 21.76
C MET A 328 -0.42 -15.03 22.02
N ASN A 329 -1.28 -15.99 21.70
CA ASN A 329 -0.98 -17.41 21.79
C ASN A 329 -0.78 -18.04 20.39
N TYR A 330 -0.16 -19.23 20.36
CA TYR A 330 0.18 -19.91 19.11
C TYR A 330 -1.04 -20.39 18.31
N LEU A 331 -2.20 -20.60 18.94
CA LEU A 331 -3.44 -21.03 18.26
C LEU A 331 -4.09 -19.86 17.50
N SER A 332 -4.14 -18.68 18.12
CA SER A 332 -4.59 -17.45 17.46
C SER A 332 -3.70 -17.12 16.26
N MET A 333 -2.38 -17.28 16.40
CA MET A 333 -1.44 -17.11 15.30
C MET A 333 -1.66 -18.15 14.19
N ALA A 334 -1.92 -19.41 14.54
CA ALA A 334 -2.26 -20.45 13.56
C ALA A 334 -3.51 -20.08 12.75
N GLN A 335 -4.57 -19.57 13.38
CA GLN A 335 -5.77 -19.12 12.69
C GLN A 335 -5.49 -17.97 11.71
N ILE A 336 -4.68 -16.98 12.12
CA ILE A 336 -4.26 -15.90 11.23
C ILE A 336 -3.49 -16.46 10.03
N PHE A 337 -2.53 -17.37 10.27
CA PHE A 337 -1.74 -17.97 9.20
C PHE A 337 -2.57 -18.84 8.25
N MET A 338 -3.57 -19.57 8.76
CA MET A 338 -4.55 -20.28 7.91
C MET A 338 -5.33 -19.33 7.03
N GLY A 339 -5.77 -18.19 7.57
CA GLY A 339 -6.42 -17.13 6.80
C GLY A 339 -5.52 -16.59 5.70
N LEU A 340 -4.27 -16.25 6.03
CA LEU A 340 -3.30 -15.71 5.06
C LEU A 340 -2.97 -16.72 3.96
N ALA A 341 -2.71 -17.98 4.31
CA ALA A 341 -2.38 -19.04 3.35
C ALA A 341 -3.54 -19.33 2.38
N GLN A 342 -4.78 -19.32 2.87
CA GLN A 342 -5.96 -19.62 2.05
C GLN A 342 -6.49 -18.40 1.27
N SER A 343 -6.21 -17.18 1.71
CA SER A 343 -6.59 -15.95 1.00
C SER A 343 -5.50 -15.42 0.05
N GLY A 344 -4.25 -15.87 0.22
CA GLY A 344 -3.13 -15.34 -0.53
C GLY A 344 -2.72 -13.92 -0.12
N ALA A 345 -3.25 -13.43 1.01
CA ALA A 345 -3.00 -12.09 1.53
C ALA A 345 -1.66 -11.97 2.25
N TRP A 346 -1.21 -10.74 2.48
CA TRP A 346 -0.03 -10.46 3.28
C TRP A 346 -0.39 -10.20 4.74
N GLY A 347 0.40 -10.73 5.66
CA GLY A 347 0.33 -10.42 7.09
C GLY A 347 1.51 -9.54 7.50
N CYS A 348 1.24 -8.36 8.06
CA CYS A 348 2.24 -7.51 8.67
C CYS A 348 2.06 -7.52 10.19
N PHE A 349 2.92 -8.25 10.89
CA PHE A 349 2.92 -8.39 12.34
C PHE A 349 3.76 -7.26 12.94
N ASP A 350 3.08 -6.21 13.36
CA ASP A 350 3.69 -5.03 13.96
C ASP A 350 4.15 -5.36 15.38
N GLU A 351 5.33 -4.89 15.75
CA GLU A 351 5.86 -5.09 17.10
C GLU A 351 6.02 -6.57 17.50
N PHE A 352 6.32 -7.43 16.54
CA PHE A 352 6.35 -8.89 16.66
C PHE A 352 7.23 -9.42 17.81
N ASN A 353 8.28 -8.69 18.15
CA ASN A 353 9.17 -8.97 19.27
C ASN A 353 8.57 -8.66 20.66
N ARG A 354 7.25 -8.43 20.77
CA ARG A 354 6.49 -8.45 22.04
C ARG A 354 5.95 -9.83 22.40
N ILE A 355 5.90 -10.75 21.45
CA ILE A 355 5.42 -12.11 21.69
C ILE A 355 6.44 -12.86 22.56
N SER A 356 5.95 -13.71 23.46
CA SER A 356 6.80 -14.54 24.31
C SER A 356 7.63 -15.52 23.48
N ILE A 357 8.84 -15.81 23.96
CA ILE A 357 9.79 -16.70 23.25
C ILE A 357 9.19 -18.10 23.05
N GLU A 358 8.43 -18.60 24.03
CA GLU A 358 7.76 -19.90 23.98
C GLU A 358 6.77 -19.98 22.80
N VAL A 359 5.96 -18.94 22.59
CA VAL A 359 5.02 -18.86 21.47
C VAL A 359 5.76 -18.69 20.14
N LEU A 360 6.80 -17.85 20.10
CA LEU A 360 7.62 -17.64 18.90
C LEU A 360 8.28 -18.94 18.40
N SER A 361 8.66 -19.83 19.31
CA SER A 361 9.21 -21.14 18.97
C SER A 361 8.21 -21.98 18.16
N VAL A 362 6.95 -22.04 18.59
CA VAL A 362 5.88 -22.77 17.87
C VAL A 362 5.53 -22.08 16.55
N VAL A 363 5.44 -20.74 16.57
CA VAL A 363 5.17 -19.92 15.37
C VAL A 363 6.22 -20.15 14.28
N SER A 364 7.48 -20.40 14.64
CA SER A 364 8.52 -20.73 13.66
C SER A 364 8.18 -21.97 12.83
N THR A 365 7.63 -23.02 13.46
CA THR A 365 7.21 -24.25 12.78
C THR A 365 6.01 -23.99 11.88
N GLN A 366 5.06 -23.16 12.33
CA GLN A 366 3.87 -22.79 11.55
C GLN A 366 4.28 -22.03 10.27
N VAL A 367 5.06 -20.96 10.40
CA VAL A 367 5.52 -20.17 9.23
C VAL A 367 6.35 -21.05 8.29
N LYS A 368 7.26 -21.86 8.85
CA LYS A 368 8.10 -22.76 8.04
C LYS A 368 7.26 -23.76 7.23
N SER A 369 6.24 -24.37 7.84
CA SER A 369 5.35 -25.33 7.17
C SER A 369 4.69 -24.73 5.92
N ILE A 370 4.24 -23.47 6.01
CA ILE A 370 3.64 -22.75 4.88
C ILE A 370 4.70 -22.45 3.81
N LEU A 371 5.85 -21.89 4.20
CA LEU A 371 6.92 -21.54 3.26
C LEU A 371 7.45 -22.77 2.51
N ASP A 372 7.59 -23.92 3.19
CA ASP A 372 8.01 -25.18 2.57
C ASP A 372 6.95 -25.68 1.59
N ALA A 373 5.65 -25.58 1.93
CA ALA A 373 4.58 -25.94 1.00
C ALA A 373 4.55 -25.05 -0.26
N ILE A 374 4.85 -23.75 -0.13
CA ILE A 374 5.00 -22.83 -1.28
C ILE A 374 6.20 -23.24 -2.14
N LYS A 375 7.36 -23.53 -1.53
CA LYS A 375 8.57 -23.99 -2.23
C LYS A 375 8.35 -25.28 -3.02
N GLU A 376 7.55 -26.19 -2.47
CA GLU A 376 7.18 -27.45 -3.11
C GLU A 376 6.08 -27.30 -4.18
N GLY A 377 5.52 -26.10 -4.37
CA GLY A 377 4.46 -25.84 -5.35
C GLY A 377 3.13 -26.53 -5.00
N LYS A 378 2.87 -26.78 -3.71
CA LYS A 378 1.64 -27.45 -3.26
C LYS A 378 0.43 -26.53 -3.40
N LYS A 379 -0.70 -27.11 -3.83
CA LYS A 379 -2.02 -26.42 -3.82
C LYS A 379 -2.81 -26.67 -2.55
N ARG A 380 -2.52 -27.76 -1.85
CA ARG A 380 -3.09 -28.15 -0.57
C ARG A 380 -1.99 -28.77 0.28
N PHE A 381 -2.01 -28.55 1.58
CA PHE A 381 -1.01 -29.10 2.49
C PHE A 381 -1.58 -29.25 3.90
N GLN A 382 -0.97 -30.14 4.68
CA GLN A 382 -1.28 -30.31 6.09
C GLN A 382 -0.67 -29.15 6.87
N PHE A 383 -1.52 -28.34 7.52
CA PHE A 383 -1.13 -27.28 8.43
C PHE A 383 -1.76 -27.54 9.79
N MET A 384 -0.93 -27.68 10.82
CA MET A 384 -1.38 -28.19 12.12
C MET A 384 -2.08 -29.56 11.90
N ASP A 385 -3.30 -29.72 12.42
CA ASP A 385 -4.08 -30.96 12.33
C ASP A 385 -5.08 -30.97 11.16
N GLU A 386 -5.00 -30.01 10.23
CA GLU A 386 -5.94 -29.91 9.10
C GLU A 386 -5.27 -29.77 7.72
N GLU A 387 -5.92 -30.27 6.68
CA GLU A 387 -5.51 -30.02 5.29
C GLU A 387 -6.21 -28.77 4.75
N ILE A 388 -5.42 -27.75 4.37
CA ILE A 388 -5.92 -26.47 3.88
C ILE A 388 -5.48 -26.18 2.44
N HIS A 389 -6.22 -25.31 1.75
CA HIS A 389 -5.79 -24.77 0.46
C HIS A 389 -4.64 -23.76 0.64
N LEU A 390 -3.79 -23.62 -0.38
CA LEU A 390 -2.67 -22.69 -0.38
C LEU A 390 -2.71 -21.82 -1.64
N ILE A 391 -2.74 -20.51 -1.44
CA ILE A 391 -2.54 -19.51 -2.47
C ILE A 391 -1.11 -18.94 -2.31
N PRO A 392 -0.19 -19.18 -3.27
CA PRO A 392 1.24 -18.94 -3.10
C PRO A 392 1.63 -17.45 -3.01
N THR A 393 0.67 -16.54 -3.19
CA THR A 393 0.89 -15.09 -3.06
C THR A 393 0.97 -14.63 -1.60
N CYS A 394 0.61 -15.50 -0.64
CA CYS A 394 0.66 -15.16 0.78
C CYS A 394 2.08 -14.82 1.24
N GLY A 395 2.21 -13.80 2.09
CA GLY A 395 3.49 -13.28 2.55
C GLY A 395 3.46 -12.92 4.03
N PHE A 396 4.58 -13.13 4.71
CA PHE A 396 4.73 -12.88 6.15
C PHE A 396 5.78 -11.79 6.38
N PHE A 397 5.36 -10.70 7.02
CA PHE A 397 6.21 -9.57 7.31
C PHE A 397 6.14 -9.26 8.80
N ILE A 398 7.28 -9.08 9.44
CA ILE A 398 7.37 -8.74 10.86
C ILE A 398 8.07 -7.40 10.99
N THR A 399 7.61 -6.56 11.91
CA THR A 399 8.33 -5.33 12.26
C THR A 399 8.90 -5.45 13.67
N MET A 400 10.10 -4.91 13.85
CA MET A 400 10.77 -4.91 15.15
C MET A 400 11.26 -3.53 15.53
N ASN A 401 11.19 -3.25 16.83
CA ASN A 401 11.82 -2.12 17.48
C ASN A 401 12.93 -2.66 18.39
N PRO A 402 14.18 -2.82 17.90
CA PRO A 402 15.29 -3.31 18.71
C PRO A 402 15.63 -2.35 19.85
N GLY A 403 16.09 -2.88 21.00
CA GLY A 403 16.59 -2.07 22.12
C GLY A 403 15.53 -1.40 23.00
N TYR A 404 14.24 -1.62 22.75
CA TYR A 404 13.15 -1.17 23.61
C TYR A 404 12.91 -2.15 24.77
N ALA A 405 12.56 -1.64 25.94
CA ALA A 405 12.23 -2.47 27.10
C ALA A 405 11.00 -3.36 26.83
N GLY A 406 11.03 -4.59 27.36
CA GLY A 406 9.96 -5.58 27.16
C GLY A 406 9.94 -6.22 25.78
N ARG A 407 11.06 -6.19 25.05
CA ARG A 407 11.22 -6.83 23.74
C ARG A 407 12.12 -8.05 23.82
N THR A 408 11.69 -9.13 23.18
CA THR A 408 12.42 -10.40 23.09
C THR A 408 13.33 -10.41 21.87
N GLU A 409 14.47 -11.11 21.96
CA GLU A 409 15.20 -11.47 20.75
C GLU A 409 14.48 -12.63 20.06
N LEU A 410 14.43 -12.59 18.73
CA LEU A 410 13.85 -13.69 17.97
C LEU A 410 14.71 -14.96 18.08
N PRO A 411 14.10 -16.14 18.22
CA PRO A 411 14.80 -17.42 18.09
C PRO A 411 15.53 -17.57 16.75
N GLU A 412 16.70 -18.22 16.71
CA GLU A 412 17.52 -18.35 15.49
C GLU A 412 16.82 -19.11 14.36
N ASN A 413 16.07 -20.16 14.69
CA ASN A 413 15.23 -20.90 13.75
C ASN A 413 14.16 -20.01 13.10
N LEU A 414 13.62 -19.04 13.84
CA LEU A 414 12.67 -18.07 13.33
C LEU A 414 13.37 -17.01 12.48
N LYS A 415 14.50 -16.46 12.93
CA LYS A 415 15.31 -15.50 12.16
C LYS A 415 15.67 -16.05 10.78
N ALA A 416 15.98 -17.34 10.69
CA ALA A 416 16.31 -18.01 9.43
C ALA A 416 15.17 -18.02 8.39
N LEU A 417 13.91 -17.79 8.80
CA LEU A 417 12.75 -17.72 7.90
C LEU A 417 12.51 -16.33 7.34
N PHE A 418 13.19 -15.30 7.86
CA PHE A 418 12.95 -13.90 7.50
C PHE A 418 14.23 -13.21 7.02
N ARG A 419 14.09 -12.39 5.98
CA ARG A 419 15.16 -11.50 5.52
C ARG A 419 15.07 -10.15 6.24
N SER A 420 16.10 -9.81 7.01
CA SER A 420 16.15 -8.56 7.78
C SER A 420 16.42 -7.33 6.90
N CYS A 421 15.80 -6.20 7.24
CA CYS A 421 16.06 -4.91 6.62
C CYS A 421 16.18 -3.80 7.68
N ALA A 422 17.30 -3.09 7.72
CA ALA A 422 17.53 -2.02 8.70
C ALA A 422 16.88 -0.69 8.28
N MET A 423 15.87 -0.25 9.04
CA MET A 423 15.08 0.97 8.84
C MET A 423 15.45 2.02 9.91
N ILE A 424 16.63 2.63 9.80
CA ILE A 424 17.23 3.42 10.90
C ILE A 424 16.88 4.91 10.84
N ILE A 425 17.23 5.61 9.75
CA ILE A 425 17.06 7.07 9.64
C ILE A 425 16.33 7.38 8.33
N PRO A 426 15.09 7.90 8.37
CA PRO A 426 14.38 8.30 7.17
C PRO A 426 14.98 9.59 6.60
N ASP A 427 14.91 9.73 5.27
CA ASP A 427 15.35 10.95 4.60
C ASP A 427 14.27 12.03 4.68
N VAL A 428 14.37 12.90 5.69
CA VAL A 428 13.36 13.93 5.97
C VAL A 428 13.31 14.98 4.87
N LEU A 429 14.41 15.22 4.16
CA LEU A 429 14.46 16.21 3.07
C LEU A 429 13.56 15.81 1.91
N PHE A 430 13.71 14.58 1.41
CA PHE A 430 12.85 14.04 0.35
C PHE A 430 11.38 14.03 0.75
N ILE A 431 11.10 13.68 2.02
CA ILE A 431 9.73 13.68 2.54
C ILE A 431 9.15 15.10 2.54
N CYS A 432 9.91 16.09 3.01
CA CYS A 432 9.47 17.48 3.03
C CYS A 432 9.23 18.04 1.62
N GLU A 433 10.14 17.80 0.68
CA GLU A 433 10.01 18.24 -0.71
C GLU A 433 8.75 17.68 -1.35
N ASN A 434 8.59 16.35 -1.33
CA ASN A 434 7.46 15.68 -1.95
C ASN A 434 6.13 16.12 -1.32
N MET A 435 6.09 16.26 0.01
CA MET A 435 4.90 16.77 0.70
C MET A 435 4.58 18.21 0.31
N LEU A 436 5.56 19.11 0.21
CA LEU A 436 5.32 20.48 -0.24
C LEU A 436 4.79 20.50 -1.68
N MET A 437 5.36 19.71 -2.60
CA MET A 437 4.87 19.59 -3.97
C MET A 437 3.41 19.10 -4.01
N SER A 438 3.12 18.06 -3.23
CA SER A 438 1.77 17.51 -3.05
C SER A 438 0.78 18.51 -2.44
N GLU A 439 1.27 19.48 -1.68
CA GLU A 439 0.45 20.54 -1.07
C GLU A 439 0.30 21.78 -1.97
N GLY A 440 0.85 21.75 -3.19
CA GLY A 440 0.69 22.81 -4.20
C GLY A 440 1.87 23.79 -4.27
N PHE A 441 3.01 23.49 -3.65
CA PHE A 441 4.22 24.34 -3.75
C PHE A 441 5.02 24.00 -5.00
N ILE A 442 5.40 25.02 -5.77
CA ILE A 442 6.22 24.89 -6.98
C ILE A 442 7.72 24.93 -6.59
N ASN A 443 8.11 25.81 -5.67
CA ASN A 443 9.51 25.94 -5.21
C ASN A 443 9.86 25.00 -4.05
N ALA A 444 9.19 23.84 -3.99
CA ALA A 444 9.22 22.90 -2.88
C ALA A 444 10.64 22.44 -2.49
N ARG A 445 11.52 22.16 -3.47
CA ARG A 445 12.89 21.69 -3.22
C ARG A 445 13.71 22.68 -2.40
N ALA A 446 13.74 23.94 -2.82
CA ALA A 446 14.47 24.99 -2.12
C ALA A 446 13.90 25.24 -0.70
N LEU A 447 12.58 25.22 -0.57
CA LEU A 447 11.89 25.40 0.71
C LEU A 447 12.09 24.23 1.67
N ALA A 448 12.10 22.99 1.16
CA ALA A 448 12.36 21.80 1.96
C ALA A 448 13.78 21.82 2.56
N HIS A 449 14.79 22.22 1.78
CA HIS A 449 16.14 22.42 2.29
C HIS A 449 16.18 23.42 3.45
N LYS A 450 15.60 24.62 3.25
CA LYS A 450 15.51 25.65 4.31
C LYS A 450 14.80 25.12 5.56
N PHE A 451 13.66 24.45 5.38
CA PHE A 451 12.85 23.90 6.46
C PHE A 451 13.61 22.85 7.28
N VAL A 452 14.24 21.87 6.61
CA VAL A 452 14.98 20.80 7.28
C VAL A 452 16.21 21.33 7.99
N THR A 453 16.92 22.30 7.39
CA THR A 453 18.04 22.97 8.06
C THR A 453 17.57 23.70 9.32
N LEU A 454 16.46 24.44 9.25
CA LEU A 454 15.89 25.11 10.41
C LEU A 454 15.53 24.13 11.53
N TYR A 455 14.80 23.06 11.25
CA TYR A 455 14.40 22.07 12.26
C TYR A 455 15.59 21.35 12.87
N SER A 456 16.60 21.05 12.05
CA SER A 456 17.85 20.44 12.52
C SER A 456 18.59 21.37 13.49
N LEU A 457 18.66 22.67 13.17
CA LEU A 457 19.24 23.69 14.04
C LEU A 457 18.41 23.90 15.32
N CYS A 458 17.08 23.93 15.23
CA CYS A 458 16.20 24.00 16.40
C CYS A 458 16.44 22.83 17.35
N SER A 459 16.54 21.60 16.84
CA SER A 459 16.83 20.43 17.65
C SER A 459 18.22 20.46 18.30
N ALA A 460 19.20 21.11 17.67
CA ALA A 460 20.58 21.17 18.16
C ALA A 460 20.83 22.33 19.13
N LEU A 461 20.18 23.48 18.91
CA LEU A 461 20.49 24.75 19.58
C LEU A 461 19.49 25.14 20.67
N LEU A 462 18.23 24.69 20.59
CA LEU A 462 17.24 24.99 21.62
C LEU A 462 17.44 24.11 22.87
N SER A 463 16.89 24.57 24.00
CA SER A 463 16.88 23.80 25.25
C SER A 463 16.25 22.43 25.06
N LYS A 464 16.73 21.40 25.77
CA LYS A 464 16.20 20.02 25.70
C LYS A 464 14.91 19.84 26.51
N ALA A 465 13.89 20.65 26.21
CA ALA A 465 12.59 20.53 26.85
C ALA A 465 11.83 19.29 26.33
N LEU A 466 11.16 18.56 27.23
CA LEU A 466 10.47 17.30 26.90
C LEU A 466 9.31 17.47 25.89
N HIS A 467 8.71 18.65 25.82
CA HIS A 467 7.59 18.95 24.93
C HIS A 467 8.01 19.37 23.52
N TYR A 468 9.30 19.56 23.26
CA TYR A 468 9.80 19.82 21.91
C TYR A 468 9.77 18.55 21.07
N ASP A 469 8.96 18.58 20.00
CA ASP A 469 8.86 17.50 19.02
C ASP A 469 9.27 18.01 17.63
N TRP A 470 10.50 17.65 17.24
CA TRP A 470 11.04 17.88 15.90
C TRP A 470 10.93 16.63 15.01
N GLY A 471 10.19 15.62 15.49
CA GLY A 471 10.01 14.35 14.79
C GLY A 471 9.14 14.49 13.54
N LEU A 472 9.14 13.44 12.72
CA LEU A 472 8.47 13.43 11.42
C LEU A 472 6.95 13.70 11.52
N ARG A 473 6.30 13.31 12.63
CA ARG A 473 4.87 13.59 12.84
C ARG A 473 4.60 15.10 12.96
N ALA A 474 5.41 15.82 13.72
CA ALA A 474 5.30 17.27 13.85
C ALA A 474 5.60 17.97 12.51
N VAL A 475 6.65 17.53 11.80
CA VAL A 475 6.98 18.02 10.45
C VAL A 475 5.79 17.89 9.51
N LYS A 476 5.17 16.69 9.42
CA LYS A 476 4.01 16.45 8.57
C LYS A 476 2.84 17.38 8.87
N ALA A 477 2.59 17.69 10.14
CA ALA A 477 1.52 18.60 10.54
C ALA A 477 1.76 20.04 10.03
N VAL A 478 2.99 20.53 10.12
CA VAL A 478 3.34 21.88 9.63
C VAL A 478 3.20 21.98 8.11
N LEU A 479 3.68 20.98 7.37
CA LEU A 479 3.62 20.99 5.90
C LEU A 479 2.16 20.95 5.39
N ARG A 480 1.29 20.16 6.04
CA ARG A 480 -0.15 20.16 5.73
C ARG A 480 -0.81 21.51 6.00
N GLN A 481 -0.43 22.16 7.10
CA GLN A 481 -0.92 23.51 7.41
C GLN A 481 -0.43 24.53 6.36
N ALA A 482 0.84 24.44 5.93
CA ALA A 482 1.39 25.28 4.87
C ALA A 482 0.63 25.08 3.55
N GLY A 483 0.26 23.84 3.21
CA GLY A 483 -0.60 23.53 2.07
C GLY A 483 -1.98 24.14 2.13
N SER A 484 -2.61 24.07 3.30
CA SER A 484 -3.91 24.73 3.54
C SER A 484 -3.82 26.24 3.30
N LEU A 485 -2.77 26.88 3.81
CA LEU A 485 -2.52 28.31 3.55
C LEU A 485 -2.24 28.60 2.08
N LYS A 486 -1.47 27.74 1.38
CA LYS A 486 -1.18 27.91 -0.05
C LYS A 486 -2.44 27.84 -0.92
N ARG A 487 -3.41 27.01 -0.55
CA ARG A 487 -4.70 26.94 -1.25
C ARG A 487 -5.61 28.13 -0.93
N ALA A 488 -5.59 28.62 0.31
CA ALA A 488 -6.35 29.81 0.69
C ALA A 488 -5.83 31.07 -0.01
N ASP A 489 -4.50 31.19 -0.14
CA ASP A 489 -3.81 32.38 -0.62
C ASP A 489 -2.83 32.04 -1.77
N THR A 490 -3.34 31.65 -2.94
CA THR A 490 -2.52 31.11 -4.05
C THR A 490 -1.49 32.10 -4.61
N ALA A 491 -1.79 33.41 -4.55
CA ALA A 491 -0.93 34.48 -5.06
C ALA A 491 0.18 34.92 -4.10
N VAL A 492 0.13 34.49 -2.83
CA VAL A 492 1.16 34.86 -1.84
C VAL A 492 2.42 34.04 -2.08
N ASP A 493 3.56 34.68 -1.82
CA ASP A 493 4.87 34.05 -1.91
C ASP A 493 4.96 32.80 -1.01
N GLU A 494 5.49 31.72 -1.58
CA GLU A 494 5.54 30.42 -0.92
C GLU A 494 6.43 30.41 0.33
N GLU A 495 7.52 31.20 0.33
CA GLU A 495 8.39 31.32 1.49
C GLU A 495 7.68 32.02 2.65
N MET A 496 6.90 33.06 2.36
CA MET A 496 6.09 33.76 3.37
C MET A 496 5.01 32.86 3.97
N LEU A 497 4.35 32.04 3.14
CA LEU A 497 3.34 31.09 3.60
C LEU A 497 3.93 30.00 4.50
N LEU A 498 5.09 29.46 4.12
CA LEU A 498 5.80 28.48 4.95
C LEU A 498 6.23 29.08 6.29
N MET A 499 6.75 30.30 6.28
CA MET A 499 7.10 31.04 7.51
C MET A 499 5.89 31.28 8.41
N ARG A 500 4.73 31.59 7.84
CA ARG A 500 3.47 31.74 8.59
C ARG A 500 3.08 30.43 9.26
N ALA A 501 3.10 29.30 8.53
CA ALA A 501 2.81 27.99 9.08
C ALA A 501 3.77 27.60 10.22
N LEU A 502 5.07 27.86 10.02
CA LEU A 502 6.12 27.64 11.01
C LEU A 502 5.88 28.44 12.29
N ARG A 503 5.59 29.73 12.16
CA ARG A 503 5.28 30.60 13.30
C ARG A 503 4.06 30.10 14.06
N ASP A 504 2.96 29.88 13.36
CA ASP A 504 1.67 29.53 13.98
C ASP A 504 1.77 28.18 14.72
N PHE A 505 2.59 27.24 14.24
CA PHE A 505 2.75 25.92 14.88
C PHE A 505 3.77 25.90 16.01
N ASN A 506 4.85 26.70 15.93
CA ASN A 506 5.97 26.61 16.86
C ASN A 506 5.95 27.68 17.96
N ILE A 507 5.37 28.86 17.72
CA ILE A 507 5.45 29.98 18.68
C ILE A 507 4.80 29.65 20.03
N ALA A 508 3.73 28.86 20.03
CA ALA A 508 3.06 28.42 21.25
C ALA A 508 3.86 27.37 22.05
N LYS A 509 4.89 26.77 21.45
CA LYS A 509 5.71 25.71 22.07
C LYS A 509 7.02 26.24 22.61
N ILE A 510 7.62 27.20 21.90
CA ILE A 510 8.92 27.78 22.22
C ILE A 510 8.82 28.58 23.52
N THR A 511 9.72 28.31 24.46
CA THR A 511 9.85 29.06 25.72
C THR A 511 10.29 30.50 25.45
N THR A 512 9.91 31.43 26.32
CA THR A 512 10.18 32.87 26.15
C THR A 512 11.65 33.27 26.19
N ASP A 513 12.52 32.41 26.74
CA ASP A 513 13.95 32.64 26.95
C ASP A 513 14.83 32.06 25.84
#